data_AF-A0ABD4QQT1-F1
#
_entry.id   AF-A0ABD4QQT1-F1
#
_cell.length_a   1.000
_cell.length_b   1.000
_cell.length_c   1.000
_cell.angle_alpha   90.00
_cell.angle_beta   90.00
_cell.angle_gamma   90.00
#
_symmetry.space_group_name_H-M   'P 1'
#
loop_
_entity.id
_entity.type
_entity.pdbx_description
1 polymer ?
#
loop_
_entity_poly.entity_id
_entity_poly.type
_entity_poly.pdbx_seq_one_letter_code
_entity_poly.pdbx_strand_id
1 'polypeptide(L)'
;MILFGWLISVGLVFWQSHLSYQAMHAVKELHYSVEELKSSLYFKEPYRSTRANDIALNVQLLYSLRLQLEVEHRDFSWRPDIQQLLHVTDRYITLTKSYLSIELNIQPLVERLQVLRDNPTNSEQLKQMYVVLGAYVFEAMFSDTEQNPGIYRALDKLYVDGQSLPAIQKKELEQTLAQASDLLNQYAQGARLVDNLINHSIYNQLIHVENQYHRLLNIYAYLVTGLSGGVMLLLGWLMFRSSVLTRSHVNKVPSAAKEDASSEINPSRVLSTEEPQVETSDLSDDLAIDIESMLITLNGDVESVTLLLSVFIQDHQHDATELKRLVHSDLEAAQRRAHSLKGVAGNLGCRSLKQIASEIELRLSQKQRPTESQLGILTTQLAAAISSAQHYLDQRKR
;
A
#
# COMPACT_ATOMS: atom_id res chain seq x y z
N MET A 1 -24.71 39.55 6.55
CA MET A 1 -24.83 38.52 7.63
C MET A 1 -25.14 37.14 7.08
N ILE A 2 -26.17 36.95 6.24
CA ILE A 2 -26.56 35.64 5.68
C ILE A 2 -25.43 34.97 4.88
N LEU A 3 -24.77 35.72 3.98
CA LEU A 3 -23.63 35.21 3.20
C LEU A 3 -22.42 34.80 4.06
N PHE A 4 -22.17 35.52 5.15
CA PHE A 4 -21.05 35.25 6.05
C PHE A 4 -21.26 33.96 6.86
N GLY A 5 -22.48 33.76 7.39
CA GLY A 5 -22.85 32.51 8.07
C GLY A 5 -22.83 31.29 7.13
N TRP A 6 -23.24 31.47 5.87
CA TRP A 6 -23.13 30.44 4.84
C TRP A 6 -21.67 30.07 4.54
N LEU A 7 -20.79 31.06 4.38
CA LEU A 7 -19.38 30.84 4.07
C LEU A 7 -18.66 30.07 5.19
N ILE A 8 -18.96 30.38 6.45
CA ILE A 8 -18.46 29.63 7.62
C ILE A 8 -18.98 28.18 7.58
N SER A 9 -20.26 27.98 7.30
CA SER A 9 -20.87 26.65 7.28
C SER A 9 -20.28 25.77 6.16
N VAL A 10 -20.11 26.32 4.96
CA VAL A 10 -19.49 25.61 3.83
C VAL A 10 -18.02 25.32 4.11
N GLY A 11 -17.28 26.28 4.71
CA GLY A 11 -15.89 26.07 5.12
C GLY A 11 -15.74 24.92 6.12
N LEU A 12 -16.63 24.84 7.11
CA LEU A 12 -16.63 23.74 8.09
C LEU A 12 -16.91 22.38 7.43
N VAL A 13 -17.89 22.30 6.54
CA VAL A 13 -18.21 21.05 5.82
C VAL A 13 -17.06 20.65 4.89
N PHE A 14 -16.42 21.61 4.22
CA PHE A 14 -15.26 21.35 3.36
C PHE A 14 -14.08 20.80 4.17
N TRP A 15 -13.76 21.43 5.30
CA TRP A 15 -12.73 20.96 6.22
C TRP A 15 -13.00 19.52 6.70
N GLN A 16 -14.22 19.25 7.14
CA GLN A 16 -14.64 17.91 7.58
C GLN A 16 -14.60 16.87 6.45
N SER A 17 -14.99 17.27 5.24
CA SER A 17 -14.92 16.41 4.06
C SER A 17 -13.48 16.08 3.69
N HIS A 18 -12.56 17.04 3.80
CA HIS A 18 -11.14 16.82 3.53
C HIS A 18 -10.53 15.80 4.50
N LEU A 19 -10.80 15.95 5.80
CA LEU A 19 -10.38 14.98 6.82
C LEU A 19 -10.96 13.59 6.57
N SER A 20 -12.24 13.51 6.19
CA SER A 20 -12.90 12.22 5.90
C SER A 20 -12.34 11.56 4.63
N TYR A 21 -11.90 12.36 3.67
CA TYR A 21 -11.24 11.88 2.45
C TYR A 21 -9.86 11.31 2.73
N GLN A 22 -9.06 11.94 3.59
CA GLN A 22 -7.75 11.42 4.03
C GLN A 22 -7.90 10.07 4.74
N ALA A 23 -8.83 9.99 5.70
CA ALA A 23 -9.12 8.74 6.40
C ALA A 23 -9.60 7.62 5.45
N MET A 24 -10.46 7.94 4.47
CA MET A 24 -10.87 6.99 3.44
C MET A 24 -9.68 6.47 2.63
N HIS A 25 -8.75 7.34 2.25
CA HIS A 25 -7.53 6.94 1.54
C HIS A 25 -6.67 6.00 2.36
N ALA A 26 -6.44 6.31 3.64
CA ALA A 26 -5.68 5.43 4.52
C ALA A 26 -6.34 4.04 4.66
N VAL A 27 -7.68 3.97 4.74
CA VAL A 27 -8.42 2.69 4.75
C VAL A 27 -8.27 1.94 3.42
N LYS A 28 -8.24 2.64 2.28
CA LYS A 28 -8.01 2.03 0.96
C LYS A 28 -6.60 1.47 0.83
N GLU A 29 -5.59 2.22 1.24
CA GLU A 29 -4.20 1.73 1.27
C GLU A 29 -4.09 0.48 2.16
N LEU A 30 -4.77 0.46 3.32
CA LEU A 30 -4.88 -0.74 4.14
C LEU A 30 -5.57 -1.90 3.40
N HIS A 31 -6.65 -1.63 2.67
CA HIS A 31 -7.35 -2.63 1.85
C HIS A 31 -6.39 -3.28 0.85
N TYR A 32 -5.68 -2.47 0.08
CA TYR A 32 -4.77 -2.97 -0.95
C TYR A 32 -3.61 -3.76 -0.36
N SER A 33 -3.03 -3.31 0.77
CA SER A 33 -1.99 -4.07 1.48
C SER A 33 -2.48 -5.44 1.95
N VAL A 34 -3.71 -5.53 2.47
CA VAL A 34 -4.33 -6.80 2.85
C VAL A 34 -4.57 -7.71 1.65
N GLU A 35 -5.06 -7.15 0.53
CA GLU A 35 -5.33 -7.90 -0.70
C GLU A 35 -4.03 -8.44 -1.32
N GLU A 36 -2.97 -7.63 -1.33
CA GLU A 36 -1.65 -8.06 -1.79
C GLU A 36 -1.11 -9.21 -0.94
N LEU A 37 -1.19 -9.09 0.39
CA LEU A 37 -0.79 -10.15 1.32
C LEU A 37 -1.61 -11.41 1.08
N LYS A 38 -2.92 -11.30 0.96
CA LYS A 38 -3.81 -12.42 0.67
C LYS A 38 -3.46 -13.08 -0.66
N SER A 39 -3.17 -12.30 -1.71
CA SER A 39 -2.77 -12.80 -3.02
C SER A 39 -1.50 -13.66 -2.96
N SER A 40 -0.56 -13.30 -2.07
CA SER A 40 0.68 -14.05 -1.86
C SER A 40 0.48 -15.41 -1.19
N LEU A 41 -0.64 -15.61 -0.49
CA LEU A 41 -0.96 -16.85 0.22
C LEU A 41 -1.64 -17.91 -0.67
N TYR A 42 -2.12 -17.54 -1.86
CA TYR A 42 -2.76 -18.49 -2.81
C TYR A 42 -1.76 -19.42 -3.52
N PHE A 43 -0.47 -19.13 -3.44
CA PHE A 43 0.55 -20.00 -4.03
C PHE A 43 0.71 -21.27 -3.20
N LYS A 44 0.80 -22.43 -3.88
CA LYS A 44 1.13 -23.70 -3.24
C LYS A 44 2.60 -23.75 -2.85
N GLU A 45 2.91 -24.56 -1.85
CA GLU A 45 4.31 -24.94 -1.52
C GLU A 45 4.95 -25.67 -2.72
N PRO A 46 6.26 -25.53 -2.97
CA PRO A 46 7.27 -24.75 -2.23
C PRO A 46 7.29 -23.25 -2.53
N TYR A 47 6.57 -22.79 -3.56
CA TYR A 47 6.69 -21.41 -4.07
C TYR A 47 6.30 -20.33 -3.06
N ARG A 48 5.52 -20.69 -2.05
CA ARG A 48 5.12 -19.79 -0.97
C ARG A 48 6.27 -19.46 -0.01
N SER A 49 7.17 -20.40 0.26
CA SER A 49 8.29 -20.20 1.20
C SER A 49 9.34 -19.22 0.65
N THR A 50 9.54 -19.21 -0.68
CA THR A 50 10.43 -18.25 -1.33
C THR A 50 9.95 -16.80 -1.24
N ARG A 51 8.68 -16.58 -0.88
CA ARG A 51 8.06 -15.25 -0.72
C ARG A 51 7.90 -14.82 0.73
N ALA A 52 8.46 -15.58 1.68
CA ALA A 52 8.38 -15.25 3.11
C ALA A 52 8.90 -13.83 3.40
N ASN A 53 9.97 -13.39 2.72
CA ASN A 53 10.51 -12.04 2.88
C ASN A 53 9.53 -10.96 2.38
N ASP A 54 8.87 -11.17 1.22
CA ASP A 54 7.85 -10.25 0.71
C ASP A 54 6.67 -10.13 1.70
N ILE A 55 6.24 -11.26 2.26
CA ILE A 55 5.17 -11.31 3.26
C ILE A 55 5.61 -10.58 4.53
N ALA A 56 6.86 -10.73 4.96
CA ALA A 56 7.42 -10.02 6.11
C ALA A 56 7.35 -8.50 5.93
N LEU A 57 7.76 -8.01 4.75
CA LEU A 57 7.69 -6.60 4.40
C LEU A 57 6.24 -6.09 4.38
N ASN A 58 5.35 -6.83 3.73
CA ASN A 58 3.94 -6.45 3.64
C ASN A 58 3.25 -6.42 5.02
N VAL A 59 3.63 -7.29 5.96
CA VAL A 59 3.15 -7.23 7.35
C VAL A 59 3.63 -5.97 8.08
N GLN A 60 4.86 -5.52 7.83
CA GLN A 60 5.37 -4.27 8.42
C GLN A 60 4.62 -3.06 7.88
N LEU A 61 4.37 -3.02 6.56
CA LEU A 61 3.55 -2.00 5.93
C LEU A 61 2.12 -2.00 6.49
N LEU A 62 1.53 -3.18 6.65
CA LEU A 62 0.18 -3.30 7.22
C LEU A 62 0.13 -2.74 8.65
N TYR A 63 1.17 -2.98 9.44
CA TYR A 63 1.30 -2.43 10.79
C TYR A 63 1.46 -0.90 10.80
N SER A 64 2.25 -0.33 9.89
CA SER A 64 2.41 1.12 9.81
C SER A 64 1.11 1.82 9.38
N LEU A 65 0.39 1.26 8.39
CA LEU A 65 -0.92 1.74 7.96
C LEU A 65 -1.96 1.68 9.09
N ARG A 66 -1.94 0.60 9.89
CA ARG A 66 -2.77 0.46 11.08
C ARG A 66 -2.48 1.55 12.12
N LEU A 67 -1.20 1.87 12.38
CA LEU A 67 -0.83 2.94 13.30
C LEU A 67 -1.26 4.32 12.78
N GLN A 68 -1.05 4.58 11.49
CA GLN A 68 -1.47 5.83 10.86
C GLN A 68 -2.98 6.04 11.00
N LEU A 69 -3.78 4.99 10.76
CA LEU A 69 -5.23 5.02 10.91
C LEU A 69 -5.66 5.33 12.36
N GLU A 70 -4.96 4.79 13.35
CA GLU A 70 -5.26 5.08 14.76
C GLU A 70 -4.99 6.55 15.11
N VAL A 71 -3.86 7.09 14.65
CA VAL A 71 -3.48 8.50 14.90
C VAL A 71 -4.48 9.45 14.26
N GLU A 72 -4.87 9.18 13.01
CA GLU A 72 -5.77 10.03 12.24
C GLU A 72 -7.22 10.01 12.74
N HIS A 73 -7.58 9.02 13.56
CA HIS A 73 -8.94 8.80 14.06
C HIS A 73 -9.24 9.41 15.44
N ARG A 74 -8.26 10.03 16.13
CA ARG A 74 -8.53 10.68 17.43
C ARG A 74 -9.53 11.84 17.29
N ASP A 75 -10.64 11.72 18.03
CA ASP A 75 -11.44 12.83 18.59
C ASP A 75 -12.61 13.48 17.80
N PHE A 76 -13.38 12.75 16.96
CA PHE A 76 -14.59 13.34 16.34
C PHE A 76 -15.82 12.41 16.27
N SER A 77 -16.95 12.84 16.87
CA SER A 77 -18.21 12.08 16.97
C SER A 77 -18.98 11.86 15.65
N TRP A 78 -18.56 12.46 14.54
CA TRP A 78 -19.23 12.33 13.22
C TRP A 78 -18.42 11.48 12.21
N ARG A 79 -17.49 10.65 12.69
CA ARG A 79 -16.71 9.74 11.84
C ARG A 79 -17.24 8.29 11.94
N PRO A 80 -17.03 7.45 10.91
CA PRO A 80 -17.33 6.03 10.98
C PRO A 80 -16.48 5.34 12.04
N ASP A 81 -17.04 4.40 12.79
CA ASP A 81 -16.29 3.64 13.79
C ASP A 81 -15.29 2.69 13.12
N ILE A 82 -14.00 2.92 13.36
CA ILE A 82 -12.91 2.06 12.86
C ILE A 82 -12.32 1.15 13.94
N GLN A 83 -12.81 1.17 15.19
CA GLN A 83 -12.24 0.38 16.28
C GLN A 83 -12.26 -1.12 15.95
N GLN A 84 -13.38 -1.59 15.42
CA GLN A 84 -13.49 -2.97 14.94
C GLN A 84 -12.48 -3.26 13.81
N LEU A 85 -12.26 -2.32 12.89
CA LEU A 85 -11.27 -2.45 11.81
C LEU A 85 -9.84 -2.56 12.36
N LEU A 86 -9.47 -1.73 13.34
CA LEU A 86 -8.16 -1.79 13.99
C LEU A 86 -7.96 -3.14 14.68
N HIS A 87 -8.96 -3.61 15.43
CA HIS A 87 -8.90 -4.89 16.14
C HIS A 87 -8.77 -6.09 15.18
N VAL A 88 -9.56 -6.15 14.10
CA VAL A 88 -9.43 -7.26 13.13
C VAL A 88 -8.12 -7.16 12.34
N THR A 89 -7.61 -5.94 12.10
CA THR A 89 -6.29 -5.73 11.50
C THR A 89 -5.17 -6.26 12.41
N ASP A 90 -5.22 -5.99 13.71
CA ASP A 90 -4.26 -6.53 14.67
C ASP A 90 -4.26 -8.06 14.69
N ARG A 91 -5.45 -8.67 14.72
CA ARG A 91 -5.59 -10.13 14.65
C ARG A 91 -4.99 -10.70 13.37
N TYR A 92 -5.23 -10.04 12.24
CA TYR A 92 -4.66 -10.46 10.95
C TYR A 92 -3.13 -10.36 10.95
N ILE A 93 -2.57 -9.24 11.44
CA ILE A 93 -1.12 -9.07 11.61
C ILE A 93 -0.53 -10.16 12.49
N THR A 94 -1.16 -10.48 13.63
CA THR A 94 -0.70 -11.56 14.52
C THR A 94 -0.70 -12.90 13.81
N LEU A 95 -1.77 -13.25 13.09
CA LEU A 95 -1.87 -14.50 12.33
C LEU A 95 -0.78 -14.58 11.26
N THR A 96 -0.53 -13.49 10.53
CA THR A 96 0.52 -13.49 9.50
C THR A 96 1.91 -13.60 10.12
N LYS A 97 2.18 -12.95 11.26
CA LYS A 97 3.46 -13.10 11.98
C LYS A 97 3.67 -14.53 12.47
N SER A 98 2.64 -15.18 12.99
CA SER A 98 2.70 -16.60 13.37
C SER A 98 3.02 -17.48 12.17
N TYR A 99 2.32 -17.29 11.04
CA TYR A 99 2.60 -18.01 9.80
C TYR A 99 4.04 -17.78 9.31
N LEU A 100 4.49 -16.53 9.27
CA LEU A 100 5.83 -16.17 8.82
C LEU A 100 6.92 -16.79 9.69
N SER A 101 6.72 -16.84 11.01
CA SER A 101 7.70 -17.47 11.91
C SER A 101 7.91 -18.95 11.58
N ILE A 102 6.88 -19.66 11.14
CA ILE A 102 6.95 -21.07 10.76
C ILE A 102 7.74 -21.23 9.46
N GLU A 103 7.44 -20.40 8.46
CA GLU A 103 8.12 -20.41 7.16
C GLU A 103 9.61 -20.04 7.28
N LEU A 104 9.97 -19.12 8.18
CA LEU A 104 11.37 -18.72 8.39
C LEU A 104 12.18 -19.72 9.24
N ASN A 105 11.54 -20.52 10.09
CA ASN A 105 12.22 -21.47 10.98
C ASN A 105 12.80 -22.70 10.27
N ILE A 106 12.47 -22.90 8.98
CA ILE A 106 12.99 -24.02 8.18
C ILE A 106 14.50 -23.86 7.92
N GLN A 107 14.92 -22.65 7.55
CA GLN A 107 16.30 -22.39 7.13
C GLN A 107 17.32 -22.70 8.24
N PRO A 108 17.12 -22.25 9.50
CA PRO A 108 18.03 -22.58 10.60
C PRO A 108 18.19 -24.09 10.84
N LEU A 109 17.13 -24.89 10.68
CA LEU A 109 17.21 -26.35 10.86
C LEU A 109 18.04 -26.98 9.73
N VAL A 110 17.83 -26.53 8.49
CA VAL A 110 18.59 -27.02 7.33
C VAL A 110 20.08 -26.68 7.48
N GLU A 111 20.41 -25.44 7.83
CA GLU A 111 21.79 -25.01 8.08
C GLU A 111 22.43 -25.81 9.22
N ARG A 112 21.70 -26.02 10.32
CA ARG A 112 22.18 -26.83 11.45
C ARG A 112 22.45 -28.28 11.01
N LEU A 113 21.55 -28.91 10.26
CA LEU A 113 21.75 -30.28 9.76
C LEU A 113 22.96 -30.38 8.82
N GLN A 114 23.21 -29.36 8.00
CA GLN A 114 24.41 -29.30 7.16
C GLN A 114 25.68 -29.24 8.01
N VAL A 115 25.75 -28.30 8.96
CA VAL A 115 26.89 -28.17 9.89
C VAL A 115 27.16 -29.46 10.67
N LEU A 116 26.09 -30.11 11.16
CA LEU A 116 26.20 -31.36 11.91
C LEU A 116 26.69 -32.54 11.05
N ARG A 117 26.32 -32.57 9.77
CA ARG A 117 26.77 -33.59 8.82
C ARG A 117 28.25 -33.39 8.42
N ASP A 118 28.67 -32.14 8.30
CA ASP A 118 30.02 -31.79 7.86
C ASP A 118 31.04 -31.81 9.02
N ASN A 119 30.57 -31.93 10.27
CA ASN A 119 31.42 -32.02 11.45
C ASN A 119 32.28 -33.31 11.44
N PRO A 120 33.62 -33.22 11.39
CA PRO A 120 34.50 -34.38 11.31
C PRO A 120 34.54 -35.20 12.61
N THR A 121 34.09 -34.65 13.73
CA THR A 121 34.04 -35.36 15.03
C THR A 121 32.84 -36.29 15.17
N ASN A 122 31.86 -36.17 14.28
CA ASN A 122 30.65 -36.99 14.28
C ASN A 122 30.93 -38.35 13.63
N SER A 123 30.37 -39.41 14.24
CA SER A 123 30.46 -40.77 13.71
C SER A 123 29.72 -40.89 12.37
N GLU A 124 30.15 -41.80 11.49
CA GLU A 124 29.45 -42.03 10.21
C GLU A 124 27.99 -42.45 10.40
N GLN A 125 27.70 -43.21 11.46
CA GLN A 125 26.33 -43.56 11.85
C GLN A 125 25.51 -42.30 12.16
N LEU A 126 26.03 -41.37 12.98
CA LEU A 126 25.33 -40.14 13.32
C LEU A 126 25.11 -39.23 12.10
N LYS A 127 26.09 -39.13 11.20
CA LYS A 127 25.95 -38.38 9.94
C LYS A 127 24.83 -38.95 9.07
N GLN A 128 24.73 -40.28 8.96
CA GLN A 128 23.64 -40.93 8.25
C GLN A 128 22.28 -40.64 8.90
N MET A 129 22.21 -40.62 10.23
CA MET A 129 20.98 -40.26 10.94
C MET A 129 20.54 -38.82 10.62
N TYR A 130 21.46 -37.87 10.53
CA TYR A 130 21.13 -36.49 10.10
C TYR A 130 20.66 -36.39 8.65
N VAL A 131 21.21 -37.21 7.74
CA VAL A 131 20.72 -37.29 6.34
C VAL A 131 19.28 -37.83 6.31
N VAL A 132 19.01 -38.91 7.04
CA VAL A 132 17.69 -39.51 7.12
C VAL A 132 16.69 -38.55 7.77
N LEU A 133 17.09 -37.86 8.83
CA LEU A 133 16.28 -36.82 9.47
C LEU A 133 15.91 -35.70 8.49
N GLY A 134 16.90 -35.18 7.76
CA GLY A 134 16.66 -34.15 6.73
C GLY A 134 15.70 -34.62 5.64
N ALA A 135 15.79 -35.87 5.21
CA ALA A 135 14.88 -36.45 4.22
C ALA A 135 13.43 -36.51 4.73
N TYR A 136 13.22 -36.96 5.97
CA TYR A 136 11.88 -36.99 6.57
C TYR A 136 11.29 -35.61 6.81
N VAL A 137 12.11 -34.63 7.23
CA VAL A 137 11.65 -33.24 7.37
C VAL A 137 11.23 -32.68 6.01
N PHE A 138 12.05 -32.90 4.97
CA PHE A 138 11.72 -32.47 3.60
C PHE A 138 10.45 -33.15 3.07
N GLU A 139 10.33 -34.48 3.25
CA GLU A 139 9.15 -35.23 2.84
C GLU A 139 7.88 -34.70 3.53
N ALA A 140 7.94 -34.44 4.83
CA ALA A 140 6.79 -33.90 5.57
C ALA A 140 6.35 -32.55 5.02
N MET A 141 7.31 -31.66 4.78
CA MET A 141 7.05 -30.29 4.36
C MET A 141 6.48 -30.18 2.95
N PHE A 142 6.82 -31.10 2.05
CA PHE A 142 6.35 -31.06 0.67
C PHE A 142 5.31 -32.13 0.35
N SER A 143 4.79 -32.82 1.37
CA SER A 143 3.69 -33.77 1.21
C SER A 143 2.33 -33.06 1.29
N ASP A 144 1.39 -33.45 0.43
CA ASP A 144 0.01 -32.92 0.43
C ASP A 144 -0.83 -33.39 1.64
N THR A 145 -0.26 -34.21 2.53
CA THR A 145 -0.96 -34.77 3.70
C THR A 145 -0.69 -33.97 4.96
N GLU A 146 -1.71 -33.28 5.48
CA GLU A 146 -1.65 -32.43 6.69
C GLU A 146 -1.07 -33.12 7.94
N GLN A 147 -1.11 -34.46 7.99
CA GLN A 147 -0.48 -35.26 9.03
C GLN A 147 0.05 -36.56 8.42
N ASN A 148 1.35 -36.82 8.53
CA ASN A 148 1.96 -38.09 8.15
C ASN A 148 2.44 -38.83 9.40
N PRO A 149 1.61 -39.71 9.99
CA PRO A 149 2.00 -40.50 11.17
C PRO A 149 3.25 -41.36 10.95
N GLY A 150 3.57 -41.69 9.69
CA GLY A 150 4.78 -42.42 9.33
C GLY A 150 6.06 -41.64 9.67
N ILE A 151 6.03 -40.32 9.53
CA ILE A 151 7.20 -39.45 9.77
C ILE A 151 7.50 -39.36 11.27
N TYR A 152 6.48 -39.18 12.12
CA TYR A 152 6.67 -39.20 13.57
C TYR A 152 7.18 -40.55 14.08
N ARG A 153 6.70 -41.66 13.52
CA ARG A 153 7.25 -42.99 13.82
C ARG A 153 8.71 -43.14 13.38
N ALA A 154 9.08 -42.52 12.27
CA ALA A 154 10.45 -42.56 11.79
C ALA A 154 11.40 -41.70 12.67
N LEU A 155 10.92 -40.57 13.19
CA LEU A 155 11.61 -39.77 14.19
C LEU A 155 11.82 -40.55 15.49
N ASP A 156 10.79 -41.26 15.98
CA ASP A 156 10.90 -42.14 17.14
C ASP A 156 11.93 -43.26 16.91
N LYS A 157 11.97 -43.81 15.70
CA LYS A 157 12.99 -44.82 15.34
C LYS A 157 14.40 -44.22 15.40
N LEU A 158 14.62 -43.02 14.86
CA LEU A 158 15.90 -42.33 14.97
C LEU A 158 16.29 -42.06 16.43
N TYR A 159 15.32 -41.73 17.28
CA TYR A 159 15.56 -41.57 18.72
C TYR A 159 16.04 -42.88 19.37
N VAL A 160 15.39 -44.01 19.04
CA VAL A 160 15.78 -45.34 19.55
C VAL A 160 17.16 -45.76 19.04
N ASP A 161 17.40 -45.62 17.74
CA ASP A 161 18.69 -45.96 17.11
C ASP A 161 19.83 -45.09 17.67
N GLY A 162 19.53 -43.87 18.11
CA GLY A 162 20.47 -42.93 18.73
C GLY A 162 20.89 -43.30 20.15
N GLN A 163 20.21 -44.24 20.82
CA GLN A 163 20.54 -44.64 22.19
C GLN A 163 21.91 -45.31 22.32
N SER A 164 22.45 -45.87 21.23
CA SER A 164 23.79 -46.49 21.22
C SER A 164 24.93 -45.48 21.09
N LEU A 165 24.64 -44.19 20.90
CA LEU A 165 25.66 -43.16 20.66
C LEU A 165 26.35 -42.71 21.95
N PRO A 166 27.59 -42.17 21.84
CA PRO A 166 28.27 -41.52 22.96
C PRO A 166 27.43 -40.38 23.55
N ALA A 167 27.53 -40.14 24.86
CA ALA A 167 26.66 -39.19 25.59
C ALA A 167 26.56 -37.79 24.96
N ILE A 168 27.66 -37.26 24.41
CA ILE A 168 27.69 -35.95 23.75
C ILE A 168 26.90 -35.98 22.43
N GLN A 169 27.17 -36.98 21.59
CA GLN A 169 26.51 -37.18 20.29
C GLN A 169 25.01 -37.49 20.45
N LYS A 170 24.67 -38.33 21.43
CA LYS A 170 23.29 -38.63 21.79
C LYS A 170 22.53 -37.35 22.15
N LYS A 171 23.08 -36.53 23.05
CA LYS A 171 22.43 -35.28 23.47
C LYS A 171 22.20 -34.32 22.31
N GLU A 172 23.17 -34.21 21.40
CA GLU A 172 23.06 -33.36 20.21
C GLU A 172 21.95 -33.86 19.26
N LEU A 173 21.92 -35.17 18.99
CA LEU A 173 20.86 -35.80 18.21
C LEU A 173 19.47 -35.59 18.84
N GLU A 174 19.33 -35.80 20.15
CA GLU A 174 18.06 -35.60 20.87
C GLU A 174 17.56 -34.16 20.74
N GLN A 175 18.46 -33.17 20.85
CA GLN A 175 18.11 -31.77 20.64
C GLN A 175 17.66 -31.49 19.20
N THR A 176 18.35 -32.04 18.20
CA THR A 176 17.99 -31.83 16.79
C THR A 176 16.70 -32.56 16.41
N LEU A 177 16.44 -33.75 16.95
CA LEU A 177 15.16 -34.45 16.79
C LEU A 177 14.00 -33.69 17.44
N ALA A 178 14.21 -33.09 18.61
CA ALA A 178 13.21 -32.25 19.27
C ALA A 178 12.89 -31.01 18.43
N GLN A 179 13.92 -30.32 17.91
CA GLN A 179 13.75 -29.16 17.02
C GLN A 179 13.02 -29.52 15.73
N ALA A 180 13.37 -30.64 15.11
CA ALA A 180 12.68 -31.13 13.91
C ALA A 180 11.22 -31.46 14.21
N SER A 181 10.93 -32.12 15.34
CA SER A 181 9.56 -32.48 15.73
C SER A 181 8.70 -31.23 15.99
N ASP A 182 9.26 -30.22 16.65
CA ASP A 182 8.58 -28.93 16.89
C ASP A 182 8.32 -28.20 15.56
N LEU A 183 9.31 -28.12 14.68
CA LEU A 183 9.15 -27.54 13.34
C LEU A 183 8.03 -28.23 12.55
N LEU A 184 8.02 -29.56 12.53
CA LEU A 184 7.00 -30.34 11.81
C LEU A 184 5.60 -30.12 12.39
N ASN A 185 5.49 -30.06 13.71
CA ASN A 185 4.22 -29.77 14.37
C ASN A 185 3.73 -28.35 14.04
N GLN A 186 4.63 -27.36 14.00
CA GLN A 186 4.31 -26.00 13.59
C GLN A 186 3.92 -25.94 12.10
N TYR A 187 4.64 -26.65 11.23
CA TYR A 187 4.36 -26.71 9.80
C TYR A 187 3.00 -27.33 9.49
N ALA A 188 2.62 -28.41 10.18
CA ALA A 188 1.29 -29.00 10.10
C ALA A 188 0.17 -28.02 10.53
N GLN A 189 0.48 -27.01 11.35
CA GLN A 189 -0.44 -25.92 11.70
C GLN A 189 -0.48 -24.82 10.63
N GLY A 190 0.56 -24.70 9.79
CA GLY A 190 0.70 -23.70 8.74
C GLY A 190 -0.47 -23.68 7.75
N ALA A 191 -0.91 -24.85 7.28
CA ALA A 191 -2.07 -24.95 6.37
C ALA A 191 -3.35 -24.33 6.96
N ARG A 192 -3.60 -24.59 8.25
CA ARG A 192 -4.73 -23.99 8.97
C ARG A 192 -4.57 -22.49 9.15
N LEU A 193 -3.36 -21.99 9.37
CA LEU A 193 -3.10 -20.55 9.46
C LEU A 193 -3.37 -19.86 8.12
N VAL A 194 -2.94 -20.47 7.02
CA VAL A 194 -3.20 -19.95 5.67
C VAL A 194 -4.69 -19.90 5.37
N ASP A 195 -5.44 -20.95 5.69
CA ASP A 195 -6.91 -20.95 5.52
C ASP A 195 -7.58 -19.84 6.36
N ASN A 196 -7.16 -19.69 7.62
CA ASN A 196 -7.65 -18.62 8.49
C ASN A 196 -7.30 -17.21 8.00
N LEU A 197 -6.16 -17.04 7.33
CA LEU A 197 -5.73 -15.77 6.73
C LEU A 197 -6.55 -15.46 5.48
N ILE A 198 -6.71 -16.43 4.56
CA ILE A 198 -7.46 -16.23 3.32
C ILE A 198 -8.93 -15.92 3.60
N ASN A 199 -9.52 -16.61 4.58
CA ASN A 199 -10.92 -16.46 4.98
C ASN A 199 -11.14 -15.43 6.10
N HIS A 200 -10.13 -14.60 6.40
CA HIS A 200 -10.20 -13.66 7.51
C HIS A 200 -11.27 -12.57 7.30
N SER A 201 -11.94 -12.15 8.38
CA SER A 201 -13.04 -11.17 8.32
C SER A 201 -12.60 -9.73 7.99
N ILE A 202 -11.30 -9.47 7.95
CA ILE A 202 -10.71 -8.15 7.70
C ILE A 202 -11.18 -7.56 6.37
N TYR A 203 -11.30 -8.38 5.33
CA TYR A 203 -11.73 -7.96 4.01
C TYR A 203 -13.16 -7.38 4.03
N ASN A 204 -14.08 -8.09 4.68
CA ASN A 204 -15.46 -7.63 4.84
C ASN A 204 -15.53 -6.34 5.66
N GLN A 205 -14.68 -6.21 6.68
CA GLN A 205 -14.63 -5.01 7.51
C GLN A 205 -14.06 -3.80 6.75
N LEU A 206 -13.01 -3.99 5.95
CA LEU A 206 -12.44 -2.97 5.08
C LEU A 206 -13.49 -2.42 4.11
N ILE A 207 -14.18 -3.30 3.38
CA ILE A 207 -15.26 -2.92 2.46
C ILE A 207 -16.38 -2.20 3.22
N HIS A 208 -16.74 -2.67 4.41
CA HIS A 208 -17.78 -2.04 5.20
C HIS A 208 -17.41 -0.59 5.57
N VAL A 209 -16.21 -0.38 6.11
CA VAL A 209 -15.72 0.95 6.52
C VAL A 209 -15.52 1.86 5.30
N GLU A 210 -14.96 1.35 4.20
CA GLU A 210 -14.79 2.10 2.94
C GLU A 210 -16.14 2.62 2.42
N ASN A 211 -17.17 1.77 2.43
CA ASN A 211 -18.52 2.17 2.05
C ASN A 211 -19.14 3.21 3.00
N GLN A 212 -18.85 3.14 4.31
CA GLN A 212 -19.31 4.15 5.27
C GLN A 212 -18.69 5.52 4.96
N TYR A 213 -17.40 5.59 4.62
CA TYR A 213 -16.75 6.83 4.20
C TYR A 213 -17.30 7.35 2.88
N HIS A 214 -17.52 6.49 1.88
CA HIS A 214 -18.16 6.91 0.62
C HIS A 214 -19.55 7.51 0.86
N ARG A 215 -20.36 6.88 1.71
CA ARG A 215 -21.67 7.43 2.09
C ARG A 215 -21.55 8.77 2.79
N LEU A 216 -20.59 8.92 3.70
CA LEU A 216 -20.36 10.16 4.43
C LEU A 216 -19.93 11.31 3.52
N LEU A 217 -19.01 11.05 2.58
CA LEU A 217 -18.60 12.02 1.57
C LEU A 217 -19.75 12.47 0.67
N ASN A 218 -20.63 11.53 0.26
CA ASN A 218 -21.85 11.87 -0.49
C ASN A 218 -22.79 12.75 0.34
N ILE A 219 -22.94 12.49 1.64
CA ILE A 219 -23.73 13.35 2.54
C ILE A 219 -23.15 14.77 2.59
N TYR A 220 -21.83 14.94 2.72
CA TYR A 220 -21.20 16.27 2.68
C TYR A 220 -21.44 16.98 1.36
N ALA A 221 -21.33 16.27 0.22
CA ALA A 221 -21.64 16.83 -1.08
C ALA A 221 -23.08 17.35 -1.15
N TYR A 222 -24.06 16.55 -0.71
CA TYR A 222 -25.46 16.98 -0.67
C TYR A 222 -25.72 18.15 0.29
N LEU A 223 -25.04 18.20 1.44
CA LEU A 223 -25.14 19.32 2.39
C LEU A 223 -24.63 20.62 1.78
N VAL A 224 -23.48 20.60 1.09
CA VAL A 224 -22.94 21.79 0.41
C VAL A 224 -23.87 22.25 -0.71
N THR A 225 -24.38 21.32 -1.53
CA THR A 225 -25.35 21.65 -2.59
C THR A 225 -26.64 22.22 -2.00
N GLY A 226 -27.18 21.63 -0.95
CA GLY A 226 -28.40 22.09 -0.28
C GLY A 226 -28.26 23.47 0.37
N LEU A 227 -27.17 23.70 1.13
CA LEU A 227 -26.87 25.00 1.73
C LEU A 227 -26.73 26.10 0.66
N SER A 228 -26.02 25.81 -0.43
CA SER A 228 -25.80 26.76 -1.53
C SER A 228 -27.09 27.04 -2.30
N GLY A 229 -27.88 26.01 -2.62
CA GLY A 229 -29.17 26.15 -3.28
C GLY A 229 -30.20 26.94 -2.45
N GLY A 230 -30.22 26.72 -1.13
CA GLY A 230 -31.10 27.45 -0.21
C GLY A 230 -30.78 28.95 -0.16
N VAL A 231 -29.50 29.32 -0.10
CA VAL A 231 -29.08 30.73 -0.14
C VAL A 231 -29.42 31.36 -1.50
N MET A 232 -29.23 30.63 -2.60
CA MET A 232 -29.56 31.11 -3.95
C MET A 232 -31.06 31.39 -4.11
N LEU A 233 -31.92 30.50 -3.62
CA LEU A 233 -33.38 30.71 -3.62
C LEU A 233 -33.81 31.88 -2.74
N LEU A 234 -33.17 32.05 -1.57
CA LEU A 234 -33.46 33.15 -0.65
C LEU A 234 -33.04 34.50 -1.24
N LEU A 235 -31.89 34.57 -1.89
CA LEU A 235 -31.44 35.76 -2.64
C LEU A 235 -32.34 36.06 -3.85
N GLY A 236 -32.75 35.03 -4.60
CA GLY A 236 -33.70 35.17 -5.71
C GLY A 236 -35.06 35.71 -5.25
N TRP A 237 -35.57 35.23 -4.12
CA TRP A 237 -36.82 35.72 -3.52
C TRP A 237 -36.73 37.17 -3.05
N LEU A 238 -35.61 37.57 -2.44
CA LEU A 238 -35.34 38.95 -2.03
C LEU A 238 -35.30 39.90 -3.25
N MET A 239 -34.63 39.49 -4.34
CA MET A 239 -34.57 40.24 -5.61
C MET A 239 -35.93 40.37 -6.29
N PHE A 240 -36.76 39.32 -6.24
CA PHE A 240 -38.12 39.38 -6.77
C PHE A 240 -39.01 40.35 -5.98
N ARG A 241 -38.87 40.39 -4.64
CA ARG A 241 -39.61 41.36 -3.83
C ARG A 241 -39.18 42.80 -4.07
N SER A 242 -37.89 43.07 -4.23
CA SER A 242 -37.41 44.44 -4.49
C SER A 242 -37.80 44.94 -5.88
N SER A 243 -37.79 44.09 -6.91
CA SER A 243 -38.18 44.46 -8.27
C SER A 243 -39.69 44.76 -8.43
N VAL A 244 -40.55 44.17 -7.60
CA VAL A 244 -41.99 44.49 -7.58
C VAL A 244 -42.26 45.89 -7.00
N LEU A 245 -41.37 46.43 -6.14
CA LEU A 245 -41.50 47.77 -5.57
C LEU A 245 -41.01 48.89 -6.51
N THR A 246 -40.20 48.57 -7.54
CA THR A 246 -39.61 49.58 -8.45
C THR A 246 -40.42 49.81 -9.74
N ARG A 247 -41.57 49.16 -9.92
CA ARG A 247 -42.38 49.24 -11.16
C ARG A 247 -43.39 50.41 -11.21
N SER A 248 -43.25 51.44 -10.36
CA SER A 248 -44.22 52.54 -10.22
C SER A 248 -43.84 53.87 -10.89
N HIS A 249 -42.77 53.99 -11.67
CA HIS A 249 -42.57 55.19 -12.49
C HIS A 249 -41.68 54.89 -13.68
N VAL A 250 -42.23 55.04 -14.89
CA VAL A 250 -41.63 55.74 -16.05
C VAL A 250 -42.66 55.67 -17.18
N ASN A 251 -43.20 56.83 -17.55
CA ASN A 251 -43.88 57.03 -18.82
C ASN A 251 -43.63 58.46 -19.28
N LYS A 252 -42.78 58.63 -20.31
CA LYS A 252 -43.01 59.47 -21.52
C LYS A 252 -41.69 59.79 -22.26
N VAL A 253 -41.73 59.53 -23.57
CA VAL A 253 -40.85 60.02 -24.64
C VAL A 253 -41.55 61.23 -25.32
N PRO A 254 -40.84 62.23 -25.87
CA PRO A 254 -40.62 62.35 -27.35
C PRO A 254 -39.19 62.82 -27.71
N SER A 255 -38.46 62.19 -28.65
CA SER A 255 -38.42 62.41 -30.12
C SER A 255 -37.92 63.79 -30.60
N ALA A 256 -36.71 63.84 -31.18
CA ALA A 256 -36.34 64.61 -32.39
C ALA A 256 -34.91 64.29 -32.86
N ALA A 257 -34.73 64.19 -34.18
CA ALA A 257 -33.52 63.86 -34.95
C ALA A 257 -32.47 65.00 -34.95
N LYS A 258 -31.19 64.87 -35.39
CA LYS A 258 -30.67 64.41 -36.70
C LYS A 258 -29.11 64.47 -36.70
N GLU A 259 -28.49 63.62 -37.54
CA GLU A 259 -27.26 63.80 -38.37
C GLU A 259 -25.97 64.39 -37.74
N ASP A 260 -24.85 63.63 -37.74
CA ASP A 260 -23.86 63.68 -38.84
C ASP A 260 -22.72 62.65 -38.69
N ALA A 261 -22.17 62.29 -39.85
CA ALA A 261 -21.20 61.25 -40.10
C ALA A 261 -19.74 61.67 -39.84
N SER A 262 -18.84 60.70 -39.60
CA SER A 262 -17.57 60.48 -40.34
C SER A 262 -16.59 59.58 -39.57
N SER A 263 -16.05 58.56 -40.27
CA SER A 263 -14.69 57.97 -40.20
C SER A 263 -14.05 57.63 -38.84
N GLU A 264 -13.41 56.48 -38.63
CA GLU A 264 -12.31 55.97 -39.47
C GLU A 264 -11.97 54.51 -39.15
N ILE A 265 -11.31 53.86 -40.13
CA ILE A 265 -10.88 52.47 -40.16
C ILE A 265 -9.47 52.33 -39.54
N ASN A 266 -9.29 51.28 -38.71
CA ASN A 266 -8.06 50.51 -38.32
C ASN A 266 -6.73 50.83 -39.04
N PRO A 267 -5.50 50.65 -38.45
CA PRO A 267 -5.11 49.43 -37.71
C PRO A 267 -3.97 49.51 -36.63
N SER A 268 -3.93 48.47 -35.78
CA SER A 268 -2.75 47.73 -35.25
C SER A 268 -1.63 48.38 -34.40
N ARG A 269 -1.08 47.50 -33.52
CA ARG A 269 0.19 47.53 -32.75
C ARG A 269 0.06 48.23 -31.38
N VAL A 270 0.43 47.67 -30.22
CA VAL A 270 1.53 46.79 -29.82
C VAL A 270 1.14 46.12 -28.47
N LEU A 271 1.37 44.80 -28.36
CA LEU A 271 1.92 44.05 -27.21
C LEU A 271 1.53 44.45 -25.78
N SER A 272 0.83 43.54 -25.08
CA SER A 272 1.39 42.85 -23.91
C SER A 272 0.43 41.76 -23.44
N THR A 273 0.85 40.53 -23.71
CA THR A 273 0.42 39.30 -23.06
C THR A 273 1.01 39.29 -21.66
N GLU A 274 0.18 39.22 -20.62
CA GLU A 274 0.63 38.74 -19.30
C GLU A 274 0.21 37.28 -19.17
N GLU A 275 1.24 36.46 -19.24
CA GLU A 275 1.30 35.02 -19.04
C GLU A 275 1.19 34.72 -17.53
N PRO A 276 0.55 33.60 -17.13
CA PRO A 276 0.57 33.16 -15.74
C PRO A 276 1.98 32.74 -15.34
N GLN A 277 2.47 33.30 -14.24
CA GLN A 277 3.77 32.96 -13.67
C GLN A 277 3.84 31.48 -13.33
N VAL A 278 4.71 30.78 -14.04
CA VAL A 278 5.28 29.49 -13.66
C VAL A 278 6.28 29.77 -12.55
N GLU A 279 5.95 29.38 -11.33
CA GLU A 279 6.94 29.19 -10.27
C GLU A 279 7.85 28.04 -10.70
N THR A 280 9.03 28.39 -11.22
CA THR A 280 10.17 27.48 -11.32
C THR A 280 10.68 27.22 -9.91
N SER A 281 10.13 26.19 -9.26
CA SER A 281 10.76 25.52 -8.13
C SER A 281 11.83 24.57 -8.66
N ASP A 282 13.04 24.69 -8.15
CA ASP A 282 14.23 23.92 -8.50
C ASP A 282 13.96 22.42 -8.71
N LEU A 283 14.34 21.93 -9.89
CA LEU A 283 14.15 20.55 -10.36
C LEU A 283 15.31 19.62 -10.02
N SER A 284 16.12 19.92 -8.99
CA SER A 284 17.35 19.18 -8.73
C SER A 284 17.40 18.36 -7.43
N ASP A 285 16.44 18.49 -6.51
CA ASP A 285 16.49 17.78 -5.21
C ASP A 285 15.37 16.75 -4.96
N ASP A 286 14.33 16.67 -5.81
CA ASP A 286 13.12 15.85 -5.53
C ASP A 286 13.00 14.59 -6.41
N LEU A 287 14.13 14.15 -7.00
CA LEU A 287 14.26 12.97 -7.87
C LEU A 287 14.79 11.72 -7.16
N ALA A 288 15.31 11.87 -5.93
CA ALA A 288 16.01 10.82 -5.22
C ALA A 288 15.15 10.18 -4.13
N ILE A 289 15.46 8.93 -3.79
CA ILE A 289 14.89 8.25 -2.63
C ILE A 289 15.31 9.01 -1.37
N ASP A 290 14.37 9.25 -0.46
CA ASP A 290 14.64 9.91 0.83
C ASP A 290 15.16 8.88 1.84
N ILE A 291 16.43 8.52 1.68
CA ILE A 291 17.11 7.51 2.50
C ILE A 291 17.16 7.93 3.98
N GLU A 292 17.27 9.22 4.26
CA GLU A 292 17.33 9.75 5.63
C GLU A 292 15.98 9.54 6.34
N SER A 293 14.87 9.85 5.67
CA SER A 293 13.52 9.57 6.18
C SER A 293 13.25 8.08 6.36
N MET A 294 13.76 7.23 5.46
CA MET A 294 13.67 5.77 5.61
C MET A 294 14.41 5.27 6.86
N LEU A 295 15.62 5.78 7.11
CA LEU A 295 16.38 5.45 8.32
C LEU A 295 15.66 5.92 9.58
N ILE A 296 15.10 7.12 9.60
CA ILE A 296 14.33 7.63 10.75
C ILE A 296 13.11 6.74 11.02
N THR A 297 12.37 6.38 9.97
CA THR A 297 11.14 5.55 10.07
C THR A 297 11.44 4.13 10.57
N LEU A 298 12.62 3.60 10.20
CA LEU A 298 13.08 2.27 10.61
C LEU A 298 13.97 2.31 11.87
N ASN A 299 13.90 3.36 12.69
CA ASN A 299 14.68 3.52 13.93
C ASN A 299 16.21 3.32 13.74
N GLY A 300 16.73 3.69 12.58
CA GLY A 300 18.13 3.55 12.21
C GLY A 300 18.54 2.13 11.78
N ASP A 301 17.60 1.22 11.55
CA ASP A 301 17.87 -0.14 11.06
C ASP A 301 18.32 -0.11 9.58
N VAL A 302 19.65 -0.08 9.40
CA VAL A 302 20.27 0.08 8.09
C VAL A 302 20.19 -1.21 7.27
N GLU A 303 20.19 -2.38 7.92
CA GLU A 303 19.98 -3.68 7.28
C GLU A 303 18.58 -3.75 6.64
N SER A 304 17.55 -3.29 7.37
CA SER A 304 16.18 -3.19 6.85
C SER A 304 16.06 -2.20 5.68
N VAL A 305 16.74 -1.04 5.74
CA VAL A 305 16.80 -0.10 4.60
C VAL A 305 17.47 -0.75 3.38
N THR A 306 18.57 -1.47 3.59
CA THR A 306 19.32 -2.15 2.52
C THR A 306 18.47 -3.23 1.84
N LEU A 307 17.74 -4.02 2.63
CA LEU A 307 16.80 -5.02 2.13
C LEU A 307 15.68 -4.37 1.31
N LEU A 308 15.06 -3.31 1.84
CA LEU A 308 13.94 -2.63 1.20
C LEU A 308 14.32 -2.06 -0.17
N LEU A 309 15.51 -1.43 -0.27
CA LEU A 309 16.03 -0.92 -1.54
C LEU A 309 16.37 -2.03 -2.54
N SER A 310 16.87 -3.16 -2.06
CA SER A 310 17.21 -4.32 -2.91
C SER A 310 15.96 -4.94 -3.52
N VAL A 311 14.91 -5.14 -2.71
CA VAL A 311 13.60 -5.64 -3.17
C VAL A 311 12.96 -4.66 -4.14
N PHE A 312 13.00 -3.35 -3.84
CA PHE A 312 12.48 -2.32 -4.75
C PHE A 312 13.08 -2.41 -6.16
N ILE A 313 14.41 -2.50 -6.27
CA ILE A 313 15.08 -2.62 -7.57
C ILE A 313 14.65 -3.91 -8.27
N GLN A 314 14.62 -5.04 -7.56
CA GLN A 314 14.29 -6.34 -8.12
C GLN A 314 12.89 -6.34 -8.73
N ASP A 315 11.91 -5.82 -8.01
CA ASP A 315 10.49 -5.98 -8.35
C ASP A 315 9.98 -4.89 -9.31
N HIS A 316 10.55 -3.68 -9.25
CA HIS A 316 9.98 -2.52 -9.94
C HIS A 316 10.83 -1.99 -11.11
N GLN A 317 12.03 -2.52 -11.36
CA GLN A 317 12.89 -2.00 -12.45
C GLN A 317 12.27 -2.07 -13.86
N HIS A 318 11.30 -2.95 -14.06
CA HIS A 318 10.62 -3.12 -15.35
C HIS A 318 9.22 -2.50 -15.39
N ASP A 319 8.75 -1.89 -14.30
CA ASP A 319 7.36 -1.44 -14.16
C ASP A 319 6.98 -0.38 -15.18
N ALA A 320 7.89 0.55 -15.51
CA ALA A 320 7.61 1.56 -16.53
C ALA A 320 7.35 0.93 -17.91
N THR A 321 8.09 -0.13 -18.25
CA THR A 321 7.95 -0.84 -19.53
C THR A 321 6.66 -1.66 -19.53
N GLU A 322 6.38 -2.38 -18.44
CA GLU A 322 5.14 -3.16 -18.30
C GLU A 322 3.90 -2.26 -18.28
N LEU A 323 3.95 -1.11 -17.62
CA LEU A 323 2.84 -0.16 -17.59
C LEU A 323 2.51 0.36 -18.99
N LYS A 324 3.53 0.70 -19.80
CA LYS A 324 3.34 1.10 -21.21
C LYS A 324 2.64 0.01 -22.03
N ARG A 325 2.97 -1.27 -21.79
CA ARG A 325 2.33 -2.42 -22.45
C ARG A 325 0.89 -2.64 -21.96
N LEU A 326 0.66 -2.55 -20.66
CA LEU A 326 -0.65 -2.82 -20.04
C LEU A 326 -1.69 -1.76 -20.40
N VAL A 327 -1.30 -0.48 -20.53
CA VAL A 327 -2.21 0.61 -20.96
C VAL A 327 -2.90 0.33 -22.31
N HIS A 328 -2.29 -0.52 -23.15
CA HIS A 328 -2.84 -0.91 -24.45
C HIS A 328 -3.59 -2.25 -24.45
N SER A 329 -3.41 -3.09 -23.43
CA SER A 329 -3.93 -4.47 -23.39
C SER A 329 -4.94 -4.72 -22.26
N ASP A 330 -4.65 -4.25 -21.05
CA ASP A 330 -5.46 -4.45 -19.85
C ASP A 330 -5.35 -3.22 -18.94
N LEU A 331 -6.39 -2.39 -18.96
CA LEU A 331 -6.45 -1.16 -18.17
C LEU A 331 -6.57 -1.42 -16.66
N GLU A 332 -7.17 -2.54 -16.24
CA GLU A 332 -7.27 -2.89 -14.82
C GLU A 332 -5.93 -3.38 -14.28
N ALA A 333 -5.21 -4.18 -15.04
CA ALA A 333 -3.83 -4.55 -14.70
C ALA A 333 -2.89 -3.33 -14.72
N ALA A 334 -3.07 -2.40 -15.67
CA ALA A 334 -2.34 -1.13 -15.67
C ALA A 334 -2.64 -0.30 -14.43
N GLN A 335 -3.91 -0.22 -14.02
CA GLN A 335 -4.32 0.50 -12.81
C GLN A 335 -3.66 -0.09 -11.57
N ARG A 336 -3.71 -1.42 -11.42
CA ARG A 336 -3.06 -2.12 -10.29
C ARG A 336 -1.56 -1.88 -10.25
N ARG A 337 -0.89 -1.85 -11.41
CA ARG A 337 0.54 -1.56 -11.51
C ARG A 337 0.85 -0.11 -11.09
N ALA A 338 0.07 0.85 -11.58
CA ALA A 338 0.22 2.26 -11.18
C ALA A 338 -0.03 2.47 -9.67
N HIS A 339 -1.02 1.77 -9.11
CA HIS A 339 -1.31 1.76 -7.68
C HIS A 339 -0.14 1.20 -6.86
N SER A 340 0.40 0.04 -7.25
CA SER A 340 1.58 -0.56 -6.59
C SER A 340 2.79 0.39 -6.64
N LEU A 341 3.06 1.00 -7.80
CA LEU A 341 4.17 1.95 -7.96
C LEU A 341 3.99 3.20 -7.08
N LYS A 342 2.75 3.69 -6.94
CA LYS A 342 2.42 4.80 -6.04
C LYS A 342 2.70 4.43 -4.58
N GLY A 343 2.27 3.24 -4.14
CA GLY A 343 2.47 2.77 -2.77
C GLY A 343 3.96 2.67 -2.43
N VAL A 344 4.73 2.03 -3.32
CA VAL A 344 6.18 1.85 -3.15
C VAL A 344 6.92 3.18 -3.19
N ALA A 345 6.57 4.08 -4.12
CA ALA A 345 7.13 5.43 -4.15
C ALA A 345 6.83 6.23 -2.87
N GLY A 346 5.65 6.02 -2.27
CA GLY A 346 5.30 6.63 -0.99
C GLY A 346 6.15 6.12 0.16
N ASN A 347 6.43 4.82 0.21
CA ASN A 347 7.26 4.19 1.24
C ASN A 347 8.74 4.56 1.13
N LEU A 348 9.21 4.85 -0.08
CA LEU A 348 10.59 5.27 -0.37
C LEU A 348 10.79 6.80 -0.26
N GLY A 349 9.74 7.55 0.04
CA GLY A 349 9.80 9.02 0.05
C GLY A 349 9.97 9.66 -1.34
N CYS A 350 9.82 8.90 -2.43
CA CYS A 350 9.91 9.39 -3.80
C CYS A 350 8.67 10.21 -4.18
N ARG A 351 8.61 11.48 -3.77
CA ARG A 351 7.44 12.35 -3.95
C ARG A 351 7.04 12.51 -5.41
N SER A 352 8.00 12.82 -6.28
CA SER A 352 7.78 12.98 -7.72
C SER A 352 7.23 11.71 -8.38
N LEU A 353 7.77 10.54 -8.02
CA LEU A 353 7.30 9.24 -8.53
C LEU A 353 5.89 8.91 -8.01
N LYS A 354 5.63 9.17 -6.72
CA LYS A 354 4.31 8.96 -6.10
C LYS A 354 3.25 9.82 -6.77
N GLN A 355 3.57 11.08 -7.07
CA GLN A 355 2.66 12.00 -7.72
C GLN A 355 2.28 11.52 -9.11
N ILE A 356 3.25 11.23 -9.98
CA ILE A 356 2.96 10.80 -11.35
C ILE A 356 2.24 9.43 -11.39
N ALA A 357 2.59 8.51 -10.49
CA ALA A 357 1.89 7.24 -10.35
C ALA A 357 0.43 7.43 -9.91
N SER A 358 0.17 8.36 -8.98
CA SER A 358 -1.20 8.71 -8.54
C SER A 358 -2.03 9.31 -9.67
N GLU A 359 -1.45 10.20 -10.48
CA GLU A 359 -2.14 10.80 -11.64
C GLU A 359 -2.51 9.76 -12.70
N ILE A 360 -1.60 8.81 -12.96
CA ILE A 360 -1.82 7.71 -13.89
C ILE A 360 -2.88 6.74 -13.36
N GLU A 361 -2.80 6.36 -12.08
CA GLU A 361 -3.79 5.52 -11.41
C GLU A 361 -5.19 6.14 -11.50
N LEU A 362 -5.31 7.44 -11.20
CA LEU A 362 -6.59 8.16 -11.25
C LEU A 362 -7.20 8.12 -12.66
N ARG A 363 -6.42 8.38 -13.70
CA ARG A 363 -6.91 8.29 -15.09
C ARG A 363 -7.38 6.89 -15.44
N LEU A 364 -6.61 5.88 -15.05
CA LEU A 364 -6.95 4.48 -15.30
C LEU A 364 -8.23 4.07 -14.56
N SER A 365 -8.43 4.53 -13.33
CA SER A 365 -9.67 4.31 -12.56
C SER A 365 -10.90 4.94 -13.24
N GLN A 366 -10.70 6.02 -14.00
CA GLN A 366 -11.71 6.67 -14.82
C GLN A 366 -11.84 6.07 -16.23
N LYS A 367 -11.19 4.92 -16.49
CA LYS A 367 -11.11 4.23 -17.80
C LYS A 367 -10.50 5.10 -18.91
N GLN A 368 -9.67 6.06 -18.55
CA GLN A 368 -8.94 6.92 -19.49
C GLN A 368 -7.49 6.43 -19.62
N ARG A 369 -6.94 6.50 -20.83
CA ARG A 369 -5.53 6.15 -21.05
C ARG A 369 -4.62 7.31 -20.60
N PRO A 370 -3.52 7.01 -19.88
CA PRO A 370 -2.45 7.96 -19.61
C PRO A 370 -1.88 8.55 -20.91
N THR A 371 -1.39 9.79 -20.87
CA THR A 371 -0.69 10.37 -22.03
C THR A 371 0.74 9.82 -22.13
N GLU A 372 1.30 9.81 -23.34
CA GLU A 372 2.71 9.44 -23.57
C GLU A 372 3.66 10.30 -22.73
N SER A 373 3.32 11.58 -22.52
CA SER A 373 4.08 12.47 -21.64
C SER A 373 4.08 11.99 -20.18
N GLN A 374 2.94 11.57 -19.64
CA GLN A 374 2.85 11.03 -18.28
C GLN A 374 3.66 9.73 -18.13
N LEU A 375 3.57 8.82 -19.11
CA LEU A 375 4.35 7.59 -19.13
C LEU A 375 5.86 7.87 -19.24
N GLY A 376 6.24 8.89 -19.99
CA GLY A 376 7.61 9.39 -20.09
C GLY A 376 8.14 9.91 -18.75
N ILE A 377 7.37 10.77 -18.07
CA ILE A 377 7.72 11.31 -16.75
C ILE A 377 7.88 10.17 -15.73
N LEU A 378 6.92 9.23 -15.69
CA LEU A 378 7.00 8.07 -14.81
C LEU A 378 8.24 7.22 -15.07
N THR A 379 8.62 7.03 -16.34
CA THR A 379 9.84 6.28 -16.71
C THR A 379 11.08 6.97 -16.14
N THR A 380 11.19 8.29 -16.31
CA THR A 380 12.35 9.06 -15.83
C THR A 380 12.44 9.04 -14.30
N GLN A 381 11.31 9.25 -13.62
CA GLN A 381 11.27 9.27 -12.15
C GLN A 381 11.59 7.90 -11.54
N LEU A 382 11.08 6.82 -12.14
CA LEU A 382 11.38 5.46 -11.70
C LEU A 382 12.87 5.13 -11.91
N ALA A 383 13.44 5.50 -13.06
CA ALA A 383 14.86 5.29 -13.33
C ALA A 383 15.77 6.06 -12.35
N ALA A 384 15.39 7.30 -11.99
CA ALA A 384 16.11 8.09 -11.00
C ALA A 384 16.07 7.44 -9.61
N ALA A 385 14.90 6.98 -9.17
CA ALA A 385 14.74 6.26 -7.90
C ALA A 385 15.58 4.98 -7.85
N ILE A 386 15.56 4.17 -8.92
CA ILE A 386 16.37 2.94 -9.02
C ILE A 386 17.87 3.27 -8.96
N SER A 387 18.31 4.31 -9.67
CA SER A 387 19.72 4.73 -9.67
C SER A 387 20.16 5.20 -8.27
N SER A 388 19.29 5.92 -7.56
CA SER A 388 19.52 6.36 -6.17
C SER A 388 19.65 5.16 -5.22
N ALA A 389 18.75 4.17 -5.32
CA ALA A 389 18.80 2.93 -4.54
C ALA A 389 20.11 2.17 -4.78
N GLN A 390 20.48 1.98 -6.05
CA GLN A 390 21.71 1.26 -6.43
C GLN A 390 22.96 1.98 -5.90
N HIS A 391 23.00 3.30 -5.99
CA HIS A 391 24.12 4.09 -5.49
C HIS A 391 24.33 3.89 -3.98
N TYR A 392 23.25 3.89 -3.20
CA TYR A 392 23.33 3.65 -1.76
C TYR A 392 23.82 2.23 -1.44
N LEU A 393 23.30 1.21 -2.13
CA LEU A 393 23.70 -0.18 -1.94
C LEU A 393 25.17 -0.42 -2.29
N ASP A 394 25.68 0.21 -3.35
CA ASP A 394 27.07 0.07 -3.78
C ASP A 394 28.05 0.77 -2.84
N GLN A 395 27.67 1.89 -2.22
CA GLN A 395 28.47 2.55 -1.18
C GLN A 395 28.63 1.68 0.07
N ARG A 396 27.67 0.80 0.37
CA ARG A 396 27.70 -0.09 1.56
C ARG A 396 28.46 -1.40 1.34
N LYS A 397 28.66 -1.80 0.07
CA LYS A 397 29.47 -2.98 -0.28
C LYS A 397 30.98 -2.71 -0.27
N ARG A 398 31.39 -1.44 -0.21
CA ARG A 398 32.77 -0.98 -0.05
C ARG A 398 33.08 -0.78 1.42
#